data_AF-A0A4Q7ERY5-F1
#
_entry.id   AF-A0A4Q7ERY5-F1
#
_cell.length_a   1.000
_cell.length_b   1.000
_cell.length_c   1.000
_cell.angle_alpha   90.00
_cell.angle_beta   90.00
_cell.angle_gamma   90.00
#
_symmetry.space_group_name_H-M   'P 1'
#
loop_
_entity.id
_entity.type
_entity.pdbx_description
1 polymer ?
#
loop_
_entity_poly.entity_id
_entity_poly.type
_entity_poly.pdbx_seq_one_letter_code
_entity_poly.pdbx_strand_id
1 'polypeptide(L)'
;DAAPGPSSALAAAVTTVAVHTLSQRRLAWGILAEPVDVDVSASRLASRREIAGEIASRIDAAVRAGHLPAQDTALAATALLGALHEALVGPLAPDNLEDPVKMRDAVQTVTLLALRAVGVMDARARGLVVQQTLLPTTKALVGA
;
A
#
# COMPACT_ATOMS: atom_id res chain seq x y z
N ASP A 1 -13.82 -6.38 -6.22
CA ASP A 1 -14.75 -7.11 -5.32
C ASP A 1 -14.54 -8.62 -5.21
N ALA A 2 -13.31 -9.12 -4.97
CA ALA A 2 -13.13 -10.56 -4.72
C ALA A 2 -12.04 -10.87 -3.69
N ALA A 3 -11.87 -10.01 -2.67
CA ALA A 3 -11.08 -10.37 -1.50
C ALA A 3 -12.03 -10.95 -0.43
N PRO A 4 -11.67 -12.04 0.28
CA PRO A 4 -12.50 -12.74 1.27
C PRO A 4 -12.81 -11.95 2.56
N GLY A 5 -13.34 -10.73 2.43
CA GLY A 5 -13.76 -9.82 3.51
C GLY A 5 -12.94 -8.52 3.58
N PRO A 6 -13.41 -7.51 4.34
CA PRO A 6 -12.82 -6.15 4.38
C PRO A 6 -11.32 -6.11 4.73
N SER A 7 -10.87 -6.98 5.64
CA SER A 7 -9.44 -7.04 6.02
C SER A 7 -8.55 -7.62 4.92
N SER A 8 -9.08 -8.56 4.13
CA SER A 8 -8.38 -9.10 2.98
C SER A 8 -8.33 -8.07 1.84
N ALA A 9 -9.40 -7.31 1.66
CA ALA A 9 -9.44 -6.19 0.71
C ALA A 9 -8.40 -5.11 1.07
N LEU A 10 -8.25 -4.79 2.36
CA LEU A 10 -7.21 -3.87 2.81
C LEU A 10 -5.79 -4.42 2.53
N ALA A 11 -5.52 -5.68 2.91
CA ALA A 11 -4.22 -6.32 2.64
C ALA A 11 -3.87 -6.33 1.15
N ALA A 12 -4.85 -6.61 0.28
CA ALA A 12 -4.70 -6.54 -1.16
C ALA A 12 -4.35 -5.12 -1.62
N ALA A 13 -5.05 -4.09 -1.11
CA ALA A 13 -4.80 -2.69 -1.47
C ALA A 13 -3.35 -2.28 -1.19
N VAL A 14 -2.90 -2.53 0.04
CA VAL A 14 -1.55 -2.15 0.47
C VAL A 14 -0.51 -2.89 -0.35
N THR A 15 -0.73 -4.19 -0.61
CA THR A 15 0.16 -4.98 -1.46
C THR A 15 0.22 -4.43 -2.87
N THR A 16 -0.91 -4.08 -3.47
CA THR A 16 -0.97 -3.48 -4.82
C THR A 16 -0.23 -2.15 -4.87
N VAL A 17 -0.44 -1.27 -3.89
CA VAL A 17 0.28 0.01 -3.80
C VAL A 17 1.77 -0.24 -3.70
N ALA A 18 2.23 -1.11 -2.79
CA ALA A 18 3.65 -1.42 -2.62
C ALA A 18 4.31 -1.99 -3.89
N VAL A 19 3.66 -2.97 -4.55
CA VAL A 19 4.17 -3.55 -5.80
C VAL A 19 4.22 -2.50 -6.91
N HIS A 20 3.18 -1.69 -7.06
CA HIS A 20 3.14 -0.65 -8.08
C HIS A 20 4.24 0.41 -7.86
N THR A 21 4.39 0.87 -6.61
CA THR A 21 5.41 1.81 -6.20
C THR A 21 6.82 1.31 -6.50
N LEU A 22 7.13 0.03 -6.22
CA LEU A 22 8.43 -0.56 -6.51
C LEU A 22 8.65 -0.78 -8.02
N SER A 23 7.62 -1.22 -8.75
CA SER A 23 7.69 -1.41 -10.20
C SER A 23 7.96 -0.10 -10.94
N GLN A 24 7.57 1.04 -10.35
CA GLN A 24 7.78 2.37 -10.89
C GLN A 24 8.74 3.20 -10.04
N ARG A 25 9.65 2.59 -9.27
CA ARG A 25 10.48 3.28 -8.23
C ARG A 25 11.16 4.54 -8.75
N ARG A 26 11.73 4.53 -9.97
CA ARG A 26 12.34 5.72 -10.58
C ARG A 26 11.35 6.85 -10.86
N LEU A 27 10.15 6.52 -11.37
CA LEU A 27 9.08 7.50 -11.59
C LEU A 27 8.48 7.99 -10.27
N ALA A 28 8.30 7.09 -9.30
CA ALA A 28 7.83 7.40 -7.96
C ALA A 28 8.84 8.27 -7.18
N TRP A 29 10.15 8.11 -7.41
CA TRP A 29 11.17 9.01 -6.86
C TRP A 29 11.11 10.38 -7.52
N GLY A 30 11.03 10.41 -8.86
CA GLY A 30 10.78 11.64 -9.63
C GLY A 30 9.57 12.40 -9.08
N ILE A 31 8.49 11.66 -8.77
CA ILE A 31 7.35 11.87 -7.85
C ILE A 31 7.49 12.72 -6.57
N LEU A 32 8.53 12.37 -5.81
CA LEU A 32 8.65 12.67 -4.39
C LEU A 32 9.79 13.64 -4.11
N ALA A 33 10.87 13.58 -4.90
CA ALA A 33 12.15 14.19 -4.57
C ALA A 33 12.55 15.41 -5.42
N GLU A 34 12.05 15.53 -6.65
CA GLU A 34 12.51 16.59 -7.55
C GLU A 34 11.73 17.91 -7.33
N PRO A 35 12.40 19.08 -7.27
CA PRO A 35 11.72 20.36 -7.39
C PRO A 35 11.05 20.46 -8.76
N VAL A 36 9.72 20.52 -8.76
CA VAL A 36 8.90 20.54 -9.99
C VAL A 36 8.08 21.81 -10.07
N ASP A 37 7.75 22.23 -11.30
CA ASP A 37 6.84 23.35 -11.57
C ASP A 37 5.52 23.20 -10.78
N VAL A 38 4.91 24.35 -10.45
CA VAL A 38 3.71 24.44 -9.59
C VAL A 38 2.56 23.55 -10.06
N ASP A 39 2.37 23.43 -11.37
CA ASP A 39 1.30 22.60 -11.97
C ASP A 39 1.54 21.10 -11.75
N VAL A 40 2.79 20.66 -11.77
CA VAL A 40 3.16 19.27 -11.51
C VAL A 40 3.02 18.96 -10.01
N SER A 41 3.31 19.94 -9.14
CA SER A 41 3.09 19.80 -7.68
C SER A 41 1.62 19.56 -7.34
N ALA A 42 0.68 20.24 -8.01
CA ALA A 42 -0.76 20.07 -7.80
C ALA A 42 -1.24 18.67 -8.23
N SER A 43 -0.81 18.20 -9.41
CA SER A 43 -1.15 16.86 -9.92
C SER A 43 -0.63 15.73 -9.00
N ARG A 44 0.58 15.88 -8.45
CA ARG A 44 1.16 14.92 -7.50
C ARG A 44 0.41 14.88 -6.18
N LEU A 45 0.01 16.04 -5.67
CA LEU A 45 -0.81 16.11 -4.47
C LEU A 45 -2.18 15.47 -4.69
N ALA A 46 -2.79 15.67 -5.85
CA ALA A 46 -4.06 15.02 -6.22
C ALA A 46 -3.91 13.49 -6.25
N SER A 47 -2.87 12.97 -6.92
CA SER A 47 -2.60 11.53 -6.96
C SER A 47 -2.38 10.92 -5.56
N ARG A 48 -1.62 11.58 -4.68
CA ARG A 48 -1.43 11.10 -3.30
C ARG A 48 -2.74 11.11 -2.51
N ARG A 49 -3.61 12.11 -2.73
CA ARG A 49 -4.94 12.18 -2.10
C ARG A 49 -5.86 11.06 -2.57
N GLU A 50 -5.83 10.72 -3.85
CA GLU A 50 -6.61 9.60 -4.40
C GLU A 50 -6.19 8.25 -3.79
N ILE A 51 -4.88 7.98 -3.74
CA ILE A 51 -4.34 6.76 -3.14
C ILE A 51 -4.68 6.70 -1.64
N ALA A 52 -4.49 7.80 -0.91
CA ALA A 52 -4.85 7.87 0.50
C ALA A 52 -6.37 7.68 0.73
N GLY A 53 -7.20 8.24 -0.15
CA GLY A 53 -8.66 8.07 -0.10
C GLY A 53 -9.09 6.62 -0.29
N GLU A 54 -8.49 5.90 -1.24
CA GLU A 54 -8.75 4.48 -1.47
C GLU A 54 -8.33 3.62 -0.26
N ILE A 55 -7.17 3.90 0.34
CA ILE A 55 -6.73 3.23 1.57
C ILE A 55 -7.70 3.53 2.73
N ALA A 56 -8.10 4.79 2.91
CA ALA A 56 -9.03 5.21 3.97
C ALA A 56 -10.38 4.50 3.85
N SER A 57 -10.94 4.42 2.63
CA SER A 57 -12.19 3.71 2.34
C SER A 57 -12.15 2.24 2.79
N ARG A 58 -11.02 1.57 2.56
CA ARG A 58 -10.83 0.16 2.96
C ARG A 58 -10.67 -0.02 4.46
N ILE A 59 -9.95 0.88 5.13
CA ILE A 59 -9.84 0.89 6.59
C ILE A 59 -11.23 1.11 7.20
N ASP A 60 -11.98 2.09 6.71
CA ASP A 60 -13.32 2.43 7.15
C ASP A 60 -14.32 1.26 6.96
N ALA A 61 -14.26 0.57 5.83
CA ALA A 61 -15.02 -0.67 5.63
C ALA A 61 -14.69 -1.75 6.66
N ALA A 62 -13.41 -1.91 7.02
CA ALA A 62 -12.98 -2.89 8.01
C ALA A 62 -13.31 -2.48 9.46
N VAL A 63 -13.33 -1.17 9.77
CA VAL A 63 -13.83 -0.63 11.05
C VAL A 63 -15.32 -0.88 11.18
N ARG A 64 -16.13 -0.55 10.15
CA ARG A 64 -17.58 -0.82 10.15
C ARG A 64 -17.92 -2.30 10.31
N ALA A 65 -17.10 -3.18 9.76
CA ALA A 65 -17.25 -4.63 9.90
C ALA A 65 -16.77 -5.17 11.26
N GLY A 66 -16.28 -4.31 12.17
CA GLY A 66 -15.76 -4.71 13.48
C GLY A 66 -14.44 -5.49 13.42
N HIS A 67 -13.74 -5.44 12.28
CA HIS A 67 -12.46 -6.13 12.11
C HIS A 67 -11.25 -5.31 12.57
N LEU A 68 -11.40 -3.98 12.64
CA LEU A 68 -10.40 -3.03 13.10
C LEU A 68 -10.97 -2.18 14.24
N PRO A 69 -10.12 -1.69 15.16
CA PRO A 69 -10.55 -0.73 16.17
C PRO A 69 -11.02 0.59 15.53
N ALA A 70 -11.95 1.27 16.20
CA ALA A 70 -12.36 2.63 15.82
C ALA A 70 -11.15 3.58 15.85
N GLN A 71 -10.94 4.33 14.77
CA GLN A 71 -9.78 5.21 14.58
C GLN A 71 -10.07 6.25 13.49
N ASP A 72 -9.25 7.29 13.41
CA ASP A 72 -9.26 8.24 12.29
C ASP A 72 -8.67 7.57 11.03
N THR A 73 -9.54 7.14 10.12
CA THR A 73 -9.17 6.37 8.94
C THR A 73 -8.42 7.21 7.90
N ALA A 74 -8.71 8.51 7.83
CA ALA A 74 -8.03 9.43 6.91
C ALA A 74 -6.59 9.71 7.38
N LEU A 75 -6.42 9.95 8.69
CA LEU A 75 -5.09 10.11 9.28
C LEU A 75 -4.27 8.82 9.15
N ALA A 76 -4.86 7.67 9.47
CA ALA A 76 -4.18 6.37 9.32
C ALA A 76 -3.74 6.13 7.87
N ALA A 77 -4.62 6.38 6.89
CA ALA A 77 -4.30 6.17 5.48
C ALA A 77 -3.17 7.07 4.97
N THR A 78 -3.18 8.35 5.34
CA THR A 78 -2.11 9.28 4.95
C THR A 78 -0.77 8.93 5.60
N ALA A 79 -0.77 8.52 6.88
CA ALA A 79 0.42 8.03 7.56
C ALA A 79 0.99 6.75 6.91
N LEU A 80 0.12 5.79 6.56
CA LEU A 80 0.53 4.58 5.85
C LEU A 80 1.16 4.88 4.50
N LEU A 81 0.54 5.78 3.71
CA LEU A 81 1.08 6.19 2.42
C LEU A 81 2.45 6.85 2.56
N GLY A 82 2.64 7.70 3.58
CA GLY A 82 3.93 8.30 3.89
C GLY A 82 5.00 7.24 4.24
N ALA A 83 4.66 6.30 5.12
CA ALA A 83 5.55 5.20 5.51
C ALA A 83 5.94 4.32 4.33
N LEU A 84 5.00 4.00 3.44
CA LEU A 84 5.26 3.25 2.20
C LEU A 84 6.23 3.99 1.28
N HIS A 85 6.00 5.29 1.07
CA HIS A 85 6.89 6.09 0.22
C HIS A 85 8.31 6.15 0.80
N GLU A 86 8.46 6.41 2.09
CA GLU A 86 9.79 6.49 2.73
C GLU A 86 10.52 5.13 2.68
N ALA A 87 9.81 4.04 3.00
CA ALA A 87 10.40 2.71 3.10
C ALA A 87 10.75 2.07 1.74
N LEU A 88 10.02 2.41 0.67
CA LEU A 88 10.16 1.75 -0.64
C LEU A 88 10.83 2.62 -1.70
N VAL A 89 10.71 3.95 -1.58
CA VAL A 89 11.17 4.90 -2.61
C VAL A 89 12.12 5.94 -2.04
N GLY A 90 11.91 6.33 -0.78
CA GLY A 90 12.66 7.35 -0.05
C GLY A 90 14.18 7.13 -0.09
N PRO A 91 14.97 8.16 0.26
CA PRO A 91 16.42 8.03 0.31
C PRO A 91 16.89 6.99 1.36
N LEU A 92 16.01 6.64 2.31
CA LEU A 92 16.25 5.62 3.33
C LEU A 92 15.81 4.21 2.90
N ALA A 93 15.19 4.05 1.73
CA ALA A 93 14.76 2.76 1.24
C ALA A 93 15.98 1.88 0.91
N PRO A 94 15.96 0.57 1.22
CA PRO A 94 17.09 -0.32 0.97
C PRO A 94 17.63 -0.23 -0.47
N ASP A 95 18.95 -0.30 -0.57
CA ASP A 95 19.63 -0.59 -1.84
C ASP A 95 19.13 -1.95 -2.36
N ASN A 96 19.19 -2.21 -3.67
CA ASN A 96 18.89 -3.49 -4.32
C ASN A 96 17.46 -4.08 -4.22
N LEU A 97 16.42 -3.27 -4.02
CA LEU A 97 15.02 -3.71 -4.19
C LEU A 97 14.65 -4.11 -5.64
N GLU A 98 15.60 -4.06 -6.57
CA GLU A 98 15.49 -4.62 -7.93
C GLU A 98 15.61 -6.15 -7.94
N ASP A 99 16.22 -6.75 -6.91
CA ASP A 99 16.25 -8.20 -6.72
C ASP A 99 14.82 -8.72 -6.44
N PRO A 100 14.30 -9.68 -7.21
CA PRO A 100 12.93 -10.16 -7.05
C PRO A 100 12.61 -10.79 -5.69
N VAL A 101 13.59 -11.41 -5.02
CA VAL A 101 13.41 -11.98 -3.69
C VAL A 101 13.29 -10.84 -2.68
N LYS A 102 14.21 -9.88 -2.71
CA LYS A 102 14.21 -8.76 -1.78
C LYS A 102 13.02 -7.82 -1.99
N MET A 103 12.58 -7.65 -3.22
CA MET A 103 11.35 -6.92 -3.54
C MET A 103 10.13 -7.58 -2.88
N ARG A 104 10.00 -8.92 -3.00
CA ARG A 104 8.91 -9.66 -2.35
C ARG A 104 8.98 -9.54 -0.84
N ASP A 105 10.16 -9.67 -0.25
CA ASP A 105 10.35 -9.55 1.19
C ASP A 105 9.97 -8.14 1.67
N ALA A 106 10.37 -7.08 0.96
CA ALA A 106 10.03 -5.71 1.28
C ALA A 106 8.51 -5.46 1.20
N VAL A 107 7.84 -5.96 0.15
CA VAL A 107 6.38 -5.89 0.01
C VAL A 107 5.69 -6.62 1.16
N GLN A 108 6.15 -7.81 1.54
CA GLN A 108 5.60 -8.55 2.67
C GLN A 108 5.77 -7.77 3.99
N THR A 109 6.97 -7.27 4.26
CA THR A 109 7.29 -6.53 5.48
C THR A 109 6.44 -5.26 5.60
N VAL A 110 6.31 -4.49 4.52
CA VAL A 110 5.57 -3.22 4.57
C VAL A 110 4.06 -3.44 4.66
N THR A 111 3.53 -4.48 4.00
CA THR A 111 2.12 -4.85 4.15
C THR A 111 1.82 -5.31 5.58
N LEU A 112 2.71 -6.11 6.20
CA LEU A 112 2.56 -6.50 7.61
C LEU A 112 2.61 -5.30 8.55
N LEU A 113 3.54 -4.36 8.32
CA LEU A 113 3.61 -3.11 9.08
C LEU A 113 2.30 -2.33 8.99
N ALA A 114 1.77 -2.15 7.77
CA ALA A 114 0.55 -1.41 7.54
C ALA A 114 -0.67 -2.05 8.24
N LEU A 115 -0.81 -3.37 8.15
CA LEU A 115 -1.89 -4.10 8.81
C LEU A 115 -1.81 -3.97 10.34
N ARG A 116 -0.60 -4.07 10.92
CA ARG A 116 -0.40 -3.88 12.36
C ARG A 116 -0.73 -2.45 12.78
N ALA A 117 -0.30 -1.46 12.01
CA ALA A 117 -0.51 -0.04 12.31
C ALA A 117 -2.00 0.32 12.41
N VAL A 118 -2.88 -0.35 11.65
CA VAL A 118 -4.33 -0.13 11.72
C VAL A 118 -5.05 -1.05 12.72
N GLY A 119 -4.32 -1.88 13.46
CA GLY A 119 -4.85 -2.71 14.54
C GLY A 119 -5.20 -4.16 14.17
N VAL A 120 -4.67 -4.70 13.06
CA VAL A 120 -4.79 -6.15 12.79
C VAL A 120 -3.84 -6.93 13.72
N MET A 121 -4.40 -7.89 14.47
CA MET A 121 -3.61 -8.80 15.33
C MET A 121 -2.52 -9.55 14.56
N ASP A 122 -1.34 -9.73 15.17
CA ASP A 122 -0.13 -10.20 14.46
C ASP A 122 -0.33 -11.55 13.73
N ALA A 123 -0.98 -12.51 14.39
CA ALA A 123 -1.29 -13.81 13.78
C ALA A 123 -2.20 -13.67 12.54
N ARG A 124 -3.19 -12.77 12.59
CA ARG A 124 -4.09 -12.47 11.48
C ARG A 124 -3.38 -11.72 10.36
N ALA A 125 -2.52 -10.76 10.71
CA ALA A 125 -1.74 -9.99 9.73
C ALA A 125 -0.86 -10.92 8.88
N ARG A 126 -0.14 -11.85 9.51
CA ARG A 126 0.68 -12.86 8.81
C ARG A 126 -0.14 -13.71 7.86
N GLY A 127 -1.28 -14.25 8.31
CA GLY A 127 -2.18 -15.05 7.47
C GLY A 127 -2.68 -14.29 6.24
N LEU A 128 -3.08 -13.03 6.41
CA LEU A 128 -3.57 -12.18 5.32
C LEU A 128 -2.48 -11.90 4.27
N VAL A 129 -1.24 -11.64 4.69
CA VAL A 129 -0.14 -11.36 3.76
C VAL A 129 0.26 -12.61 2.97
N VAL A 130 0.36 -13.77 3.62
CA VAL A 130 0.66 -15.04 2.94
C VAL A 130 -0.37 -15.33 1.84
N GLN A 131 -1.66 -15.11 2.10
CA GLN A 131 -2.72 -15.28 1.10
C GLN A 131 -2.55 -14.35 -0.11
N GLN A 132 -2.08 -13.11 0.09
CA GLN A 132 -1.86 -12.17 -1.02
C GLN A 132 -0.63 -12.54 -1.85
N THR A 133 0.45 -13.00 -1.22
CA THR A 133 1.67 -13.40 -1.93
C THR A 133 1.57 -14.73 -2.66
N LEU A 134 0.62 -15.59 -2.29
CA LEU A 134 0.34 -16.87 -2.95
C LEU A 134 -0.67 -16.76 -4.09
N LEU A 135 -1.39 -15.64 -4.22
CA LEU A 135 -2.26 -15.40 -5.37
C LEU A 135 -1.36 -15.12 -6.58
N PRO A 136 -1.35 -16.00 -7.61
CA PRO A 136 -0.66 -15.66 -8.85
C PRO A 136 -1.32 -14.41 -9.43
N THR A 137 -0.52 -13.47 -9.90
CA THR A 137 -0.90 -12.17 -10.48
C THR A 137 -1.73 -12.28 -11.77
N THR A 138 -2.33 -13.44 -12.05
CA THR A 138 -3.17 -13.72 -13.21
C THR A 138 -4.61 -13.27 -12.97
N LYS A 139 -4.82 -11.95 -12.96
CA LYS A 139 -6.01 -11.40 -13.63
C LYS A 139 -5.52 -10.42 -14.68
N ALA A 140 -4.95 -11.01 -15.73
CA ALA A 140 -4.84 -10.35 -17.02
C ALA A 140 -6.23 -9.89 -17.46
N LEU A 141 -6.25 -8.67 -18.00
CA LEU A 141 -7.34 -8.04 -18.73
C LEU A 141 -8.16 -9.06 -19.53
N VAL A 142 -9.42 -9.27 -19.14
CA VAL A 142 -10.46 -9.75 -20.04
C VAL A 142 -11.53 -8.68 -20.05
N GLY A 143 -11.66 -8.01 -21.20
CA GLY A 143 -12.80 -7.16 -21.51
C GLY A 143 -12.45 -5.80 -22.09
N ALA A 144 -12.04 -5.78 -23.36
CA ALA A 144 -12.52 -4.84 -24.39
C ALA A 144 -12.15 -5.42 -25.76
#